data_AF-A0A2P9H8I5-F1
#
_entry.id   AF-A0A2P9H8I5-F1
#
_cell.length_a   1.000
_cell.length_b   1.000
_cell.length_c   1.000
_cell.angle_alpha   90.00
_cell.angle_beta   90.00
_cell.angle_gamma   90.00
#
_symmetry.space_group_name_H-M   'P 1'
#
loop_
_entity.id
_entity.type
_entity.pdbx_description
1 polymer ?
#
loop_
_entity_poly.entity_id
_entity_poly.type
_entity_poly.pdbx_seq_one_letter_code
_entity_poly.pdbx_strand_id
1 'polypeptide(L)'
;MEGKAITKKAFWAIIIGGMLTGMGNGSVFGAALMCLLGRGGFSNWGGIYGAAYDPATFTGFIDWAMIVFGIAFVGILFVGLTQHDALERAARR
;
A
#
# COMPACT_ATOMS: atom_id res chain seq x y z
N MET A 1 2.12 -33.07 -11.40
CA MET A 1 2.76 -32.33 -10.29
C MET A 1 1.79 -31.27 -9.80
N GLU A 2 1.13 -31.46 -8.66
CA GLU A 2 0.27 -30.43 -8.07
C GLU A 2 1.13 -29.25 -7.59
N GLY A 3 1.32 -28.26 -8.46
CA GLY A 3 2.01 -27.03 -8.08
C GLY A 3 1.19 -26.28 -7.03
N LYS A 4 1.79 -25.99 -5.86
CA LYS A 4 1.21 -25.09 -4.85
C LYS A 4 0.72 -23.80 -5.51
N ALA A 5 -0.42 -23.26 -5.04
CA ALA A 5 -1.01 -22.01 -5.55
C ALA A 5 0.03 -20.88 -5.63
N ILE A 6 0.00 -20.08 -6.69
CA ILE A 6 0.98 -18.99 -6.92
C ILE A 6 1.02 -18.04 -5.73
N THR A 7 -0.13 -17.73 -5.12
CA THR A 7 -0.23 -16.91 -3.92
C THR A 7 0.55 -17.45 -2.71
N LYS A 8 0.66 -18.78 -2.56
CA LYS A 8 1.47 -19.38 -1.49
C LYS A 8 2.97 -19.26 -1.75
N LYS A 9 3.39 -19.31 -3.02
CA LYS A 9 4.80 -19.18 -3.40
C LYS A 9 5.27 -17.73 -3.38
N ALA A 10 4.39 -16.82 -3.81
CA ALA A 10 4.67 -15.40 -3.94
C ALA A 10 4.27 -14.58 -2.69
N PHE A 11 3.94 -15.21 -1.56
CA PHE A 11 3.38 -14.55 -0.38
C PHE A 11 4.17 -13.29 0.05
N TRP A 12 5.49 -13.41 0.23
CA TRP A 12 6.33 -12.27 0.60
C TRP A 12 6.46 -11.24 -0.51
N ALA A 13 6.48 -11.66 -1.77
CA ALA A 13 6.51 -10.75 -2.91
C ALA A 13 5.21 -9.93 -3.03
N ILE A 14 4.07 -10.52 -2.70
CA ILE A 14 2.78 -9.85 -2.63
C ILE A 14 2.79 -8.78 -1.54
N ILE A 15 3.28 -9.12 -0.34
CA ILE A 15 3.33 -8.17 0.78
C ILE A 15 4.30 -7.03 0.47
N ILE A 16 5.55 -7.34 0.12
CA ILE A 16 6.58 -6.32 -0.09
C ILE A 16 6.23 -5.47 -1.31
N GLY A 17 5.86 -6.08 -2.43
CA GLY A 17 5.47 -5.37 -3.64
C GLY A 17 4.22 -4.51 -3.43
N GLY A 18 3.20 -5.07 -2.76
CA GLY A 18 1.96 -4.35 -2.48
C GLY A 18 2.18 -3.15 -1.56
N MET A 19 2.93 -3.34 -0.46
CA MET A 19 3.25 -2.25 0.45
C MET A 19 4.12 -1.19 -0.23
N LEU A 20 5.19 -1.58 -0.94
CA LEU A 20 6.08 -0.64 -1.61
C LEU A 20 5.34 0.21 -2.65
N THR A 21 4.56 -0.44 -3.53
CA THR A 21 3.79 0.25 -4.55
C THR A 21 2.67 1.10 -3.95
N GLY A 22 1.92 0.55 -2.99
CA GLY A 22 0.81 1.26 -2.37
C GLY A 22 1.29 2.46 -1.53
N MET A 23 2.27 2.29 -0.65
CA MET A 23 2.83 3.39 0.14
C MET A 23 3.47 4.45 -0.76
N GLY A 24 4.16 4.05 -1.84
CA GLY A 24 4.69 4.98 -2.83
C GLY A 24 3.60 5.85 -3.48
N ASN A 25 2.49 5.25 -3.90
CA ASN A 25 1.35 6.02 -4.43
C ASN A 25 0.66 6.89 -3.36
N GLY A 26 0.58 6.38 -2.12
CA GLY A 26 0.04 7.14 -0.99
C GLY A 26 0.84 8.40 -0.66
N SER A 27 2.16 8.36 -0.82
CA SER A 27 3.01 9.54 -0.60
C SER A 27 2.80 10.60 -1.68
N VAL A 28 2.64 10.19 -2.94
CA VAL A 28 2.29 11.08 -4.06
C VAL A 28 0.92 11.72 -3.83
N PHE A 29 -0.06 10.95 -3.37
CA PHE A 29 -1.37 11.46 -2.97
C PHE A 29 -1.25 12.51 -1.84
N GLY A 30 -0.48 12.22 -0.80
CA GLY A 30 -0.22 13.17 0.29
C GLY A 30 0.46 14.47 -0.19
N ALA A 31 1.46 14.35 -1.06
CA ALA A 31 2.12 15.50 -1.68
C ALA A 31 1.18 16.32 -2.56
N ALA A 32 0.29 15.67 -3.33
CA ALA A 32 -0.70 16.37 -4.14
C ALA A 32 -1.69 17.14 -3.27
N LEU A 33 -2.16 16.55 -2.17
CA LEU A 33 -3.01 17.23 -1.19
C LEU A 33 -2.30 18.43 -0.54
N MET A 34 -0.99 18.32 -0.25
CA MET A 34 -0.20 19.45 0.23
C MET A 34 -0.24 20.62 -0.75
N CYS A 35 -0.01 20.34 -2.03
CA CYS A 35 0.02 21.37 -3.07
C CYS A 35 -1.36 22.01 -3.27
N LEU A 36 -2.44 21.24 -3.05
CA LEU A 36 -3.81 21.71 -3.24
C LEU A 36 -4.35 22.51 -2.04
N LEU A 37 -4.15 22.02 -0.82
CA LEU A 37 -4.73 22.58 0.40
C LEU A 37 -3.79 23.57 1.12
N GLY A 38 -2.52 23.59 0.72
CA GLY A 38 -1.45 24.28 1.44
C GLY A 38 -0.92 23.46 2.61
N ARG A 39 0.32 23.77 3.04
CA ARG A 39 0.94 23.12 4.20
C ARG A 39 0.38 23.70 5.50
N GLY A 40 -0.04 22.83 6.43
CA GLY A 40 -0.39 23.22 7.80
C GLY A 40 0.78 23.90 8.53
N GLY A 41 0.48 24.66 9.60
CA GLY A 41 1.49 25.30 10.43
C GLY A 41 2.48 24.29 11.03
N PHE A 42 3.73 24.72 11.27
CA PHE A 42 4.80 23.85 11.75
C PHE A 42 4.47 23.17 13.09
N SER A 43 3.62 23.80 13.91
CA SER A 43 3.12 23.24 15.18
C SER A 43 2.30 21.96 15.01
N ASN A 44 1.60 21.82 13.88
CA ASN A 44 0.70 20.69 13.59
C ASN A 44 1.34 19.70 12.62
N TRP A 45 2.62 19.89 12.28
CA TRP A 45 3.33 19.07 11.33
C TRP A 45 3.45 17.63 11.82
N GLY A 46 3.73 17.42 13.11
CA GLY A 46 3.80 16.10 13.73
C GLY A 46 5.00 15.24 13.32
N GLY A 47 5.89 15.70 12.44
CA GLY A 47 6.96 14.89 11.83
C GLY A 47 8.12 14.43 12.72
N ILE A 48 7.94 14.34 14.04
CA ILE A 48 8.98 13.86 14.98
C ILE A 48 8.40 12.71 15.84
N TYR A 49 9.10 11.58 15.87
CA TYR A 49 8.79 10.39 16.68
C TYR A 49 7.34 9.89 16.48
N GLY A 50 6.64 9.54 17.57
CA GLY A 50 5.30 8.96 17.51
C GLY A 50 4.23 9.91 16.98
N ALA A 51 4.46 11.23 17.02
CA ALA A 51 3.54 12.20 16.41
C ALA A 51 3.48 12.04 14.88
N ALA A 52 4.49 11.41 14.27
CA ALA A 52 4.49 11.15 12.83
C ALA A 52 3.41 10.13 12.43
N TYR A 53 2.84 9.39 13.38
CA TYR A 53 1.76 8.43 13.13
C TYR A 53 0.42 8.85 13.79
N ASP A 54 0.35 10.05 14.37
CA ASP A 54 -0.89 10.62 14.89
C ASP A 54 -1.73 11.17 13.72
N PRO A 55 -2.88 10.56 13.38
CA PRO A 55 -3.69 10.97 12.23
C PRO A 55 -4.28 12.39 12.37
N ALA A 56 -4.28 12.97 13.57
CA ALA A 56 -4.67 14.37 13.79
C ALA A 56 -3.56 15.35 13.40
N THR A 57 -2.32 14.87 13.24
CA THR A 57 -1.21 15.66 12.72
C THR A 57 -1.11 15.53 11.21
N PHE A 58 -0.46 16.51 10.61
CA PHE A 58 -0.29 16.58 9.18
C PHE A 58 0.53 15.41 8.60
N THR A 59 1.71 15.13 9.16
CA THR A 59 2.54 13.99 8.74
C THR A 59 1.84 12.67 9.04
N GLY A 60 1.18 12.55 10.20
CA GLY A 60 0.47 11.31 10.53
C GLY A 60 -0.71 11.01 9.63
N PHE A 61 -1.45 12.02 9.16
CA PHE A 61 -2.45 11.79 8.10
C PHE A 61 -1.82 11.20 6.83
N ILE A 62 -0.68 11.73 6.38
CA ILE A 62 0.02 11.23 5.18
C ILE A 62 0.54 9.80 5.42
N ASP A 63 1.16 9.53 6.56
CA ASP A 63 1.68 8.19 6.89
C ASP A 63 0.54 7.16 6.97
N TRP A 64 -0.63 7.55 7.51
CA TRP A 64 -1.83 6.73 7.48
C TRP A 64 -2.35 6.48 6.05
N ALA A 65 -2.39 7.51 5.20
CA ALA A 65 -2.77 7.35 3.81
C ALA A 65 -1.82 6.38 3.08
N MET A 66 -0.51 6.46 3.34
CA MET A 66 0.48 5.54 2.80
C MET A 66 0.22 4.09 3.26
N ILE A 67 -0.02 3.86 4.56
CA ILE A 67 -0.33 2.52 5.09
C ILE A 67 -1.60 1.96 4.47
N VAL A 68 -2.68 2.75 4.39
CA VAL A 68 -3.95 2.33 3.80
C VAL A 68 -3.79 1.94 2.34
N PHE A 69 -3.09 2.76 1.55
CA PHE A 69 -2.80 2.44 0.15
C PHE A 69 -1.92 1.20 0.03
N GLY A 70 -0.91 1.05 0.90
CA GLY A 70 -0.08 -0.17 0.99
C GLY A 70 -0.93 -1.43 1.15
N ILE A 71 -1.79 -1.45 2.17
CA ILE A 71 -2.68 -2.59 2.45
C ILE A 71 -3.63 -2.85 1.27
N ALA A 72 -4.19 -1.81 0.66
CA ALA A 72 -5.06 -1.94 -0.50
C ALA A 72 -4.34 -2.63 -1.67
N PHE A 73 -3.09 -2.23 -1.97
CA PHE A 73 -2.30 -2.82 -3.04
C PHE A 73 -1.87 -4.27 -2.75
N VAL A 74 -1.59 -4.62 -1.48
CA VAL A 74 -1.39 -6.02 -1.07
C VAL A 74 -2.63 -6.85 -1.40
N GLY A 75 -3.82 -6.34 -1.07
CA GLY A 75 -5.10 -6.99 -1.40
C GLY A 75 -5.30 -7.16 -2.90
N ILE A 76 -5.02 -6.12 -3.70
CA ILE A 76 -5.12 -6.16 -5.16
C ILE A 76 -4.18 -7.22 -5.74
N LEU A 77 -2.91 -7.27 -5.31
CA LEU A 77 -1.96 -8.28 -5.76
C LEU A 77 -2.38 -9.70 -5.38
N PHE A 78 -2.90 -9.88 -4.17
CA PHE A 78 -3.40 -11.17 -3.71
C PHE A 78 -4.56 -11.67 -4.59
N VAL A 79 -5.55 -10.81 -4.86
CA VAL A 79 -6.69 -11.15 -5.73
C VAL A 79 -6.22 -11.38 -7.16
N GLY A 80 -5.41 -10.48 -7.71
CA GLY A 80 -4.91 -10.55 -9.09
C GLY A 80 -4.14 -11.83 -9.37
N LEU A 81 -3.20 -12.21 -8.50
CA LEU A 81 -2.42 -13.44 -8.67
C LEU A 81 -3.26 -14.71 -8.44
N THR A 82 -4.26 -14.65 -7.56
CA THR A 82 -5.19 -15.79 -7.38
C THR A 82 -5.99 -16.05 -8.65
N GLN A 83 -6.54 -14.99 -9.25
CA GLN A 83 -7.29 -15.11 -10.50
C GLN A 83 -6.40 -15.54 -11.66
N HIS A 84 -5.17 -15.01 -11.73
CA HIS A 84 -4.19 -15.41 -12.74
C HIS A 84 -3.84 -16.90 -12.65
N ASP A 85 -3.58 -17.43 -11.45
CA ASP A 85 -3.29 -18.87 -11.24
C ASP A 85 -4.47 -19.75 -11.64
N ALA A 86 -5.70 -19.32 -11.35
CA ALA A 86 -6.90 -20.04 -11.75
C ALA A 86 -7.04 -20.14 -13.28
N LEU A 87 -6.82 -19.02 -13.99
CA LEU A 87 -6.86 -18.98 -15.45
C LEU A 87 -5.75 -19.81 -16.09
N GLU A 88 -4.52 -19.74 -15.58
CA GLU A 88 -3.41 -20.55 -16.09
C GLU A 88 -3.65 -22.05 -15.91
N ARG A 89 -4.22 -22.47 -14.78
CA ARG A 89 -4.57 -23.87 -14.54
C ARG A 89 -5.70 -24.34 -15.44
N ALA A 90 -6.68 -23.49 -15.72
CA ALA A 90 -7.76 -23.80 -16.64
C ALA A 90 -7.24 -23.96 -18.08
N ALA A 91 -6.33 -23.09 -18.53
CA ALA A 91 -5.75 -23.16 -19.87
C ALA A 91 -4.80 -24.35 -20.10
N ARG A 92 -4.25 -24.93 -19.03
CA ARG A 92 -3.36 -26.11 -19.07
C ARG A 92 -4.10 -27.45 -18.99
N ARG A 93 -5.41 -27.45 -18.76
CA ARG A 93 -6.27 -28.65 -18.78
C ARG A 93 -6.84 -28.84 -20.16
#